data_AF-A0A6I4ZM98-F1
#
_entry.id   AF-A0A6I4ZM98-F1
#
_cell.length_a   1.000
_cell.length_b   1.000
_cell.length_c   1.000
_cell.angle_alpha   90.00
_cell.angle_beta   90.00
_cell.angle_gamma   90.00
#
_symmetry.space_group_name_H-M   'P 1'
#
loop_
_entity.id
_entity.type
_entity.pdbx_description
1 polymer ?
#
loop_
_entity_poly.entity_id
_entity_poly.type
_entity_poly.pdbx_seq_one_letter_code
_entity_poly.pdbx_strand_id
1 'polypeptide(L)' 'MGKRNDEWPECLDCVEGVLLPLSDFGGQGAAIHFKAWVCSSPNCDYNLKIRNGDVFRNEPVMNGSDHQSRYR' A
#
# COMPACT_ATOMS: atom_id res chain seq x y z
N MET A 1 0.22 -22.20 18.97
CA MET A 1 1.00 -22.00 17.73
C MET A 1 1.10 -20.50 17.50
N GLY A 2 2.08 -19.82 18.12
CA GLY A 2 2.28 -18.38 17.94
C GLY A 2 3.00 -18.15 16.62
N LYS A 3 2.39 -17.45 15.67
CA LYS A 3 3.07 -17.07 14.41
C LYS A 3 4.24 -16.13 14.76
N ARG A 4 5.40 -16.39 14.15
CA ARG A 4 6.58 -15.53 14.25
C ARG A 4 6.21 -14.18 13.62
N ASN A 5 6.50 -13.08 14.31
CA ASN A 5 6.18 -11.71 13.88
C ASN A 5 7.09 -11.19 12.73
N ASP A 6 7.76 -12.09 11.99
CA ASP A 6 8.69 -11.75 10.91
C ASP A 6 8.04 -11.82 9.51
N GLU A 7 6.77 -12.21 9.44
CA GLU A 7 6.00 -12.33 8.19
C GLU A 7 5.04 -11.15 8.02
N TRP A 8 4.87 -10.69 6.78
CA TRP A 8 3.90 -9.65 6.46
C TRP A 8 2.47 -10.08 6.84
N PRO A 9 1.58 -9.16 7.25
CA PRO A 9 0.21 -9.49 7.63
C PRO A 9 -0.54 -10.19 6.48
N GLU A 10 -1.41 -11.14 6.79
CA GLU A 10 -2.30 -11.75 5.81
C GLU A 10 -3.26 -10.70 5.22
N CYS A 11 -3.62 -10.86 3.94
CA CYS A 11 -4.64 -10.01 3.33
C CYS A 11 -5.99 -10.19 4.03
N LEU A 12 -6.71 -9.08 4.24
CA LEU A 12 -8.00 -9.09 4.93
C LEU A 12 -9.20 -9.37 4.01
N ASP A 13 -8.94 -9.66 2.74
CA ASP A 13 -9.95 -9.86 1.69
C ASP A 13 -9.78 -11.20 0.96
N CYS A 14 -8.54 -11.62 0.73
CA CYS A 14 -8.22 -12.92 0.12
C CYS A 14 -7.29 -13.74 1.02
N VAL A 15 -7.26 -15.05 0.81
CA VAL A 15 -6.41 -15.99 1.57
C VAL A 15 -5.05 -16.27 0.90
N GLU A 16 -4.86 -15.79 -0.33
CA GLU A 16 -3.72 -16.12 -1.17
C GLU A 16 -2.54 -15.16 -0.98
N GLY A 17 -2.82 -13.95 -0.50
CA GLY A 17 -1.88 -12.85 -0.45
C GLY A 17 -1.58 -12.35 0.96
N VAL A 18 -0.49 -11.60 1.05
CA VAL A 18 -0.08 -10.82 2.23
C VAL A 18 -0.09 -9.34 1.91
N LEU A 19 -0.13 -8.49 2.94
CA LEU A 19 -0.10 -7.04 2.83
C LEU A 19 1.35 -6.55 2.78
N LEU A 20 1.78 -6.16 1.59
CA LEU A 20 3.10 -5.58 1.36
C LEU A 20 3.09 -4.08 1.70
N PRO A 21 3.99 -3.60 2.56
CA PRO A 21 4.08 -2.18 2.86
C PRO A 21 4.74 -1.42 1.71
N LEU A 22 4.14 -0.32 1.31
CA LEU A 22 4.68 0.64 0.37
C LEU A 22 5.08 1.91 1.11
N SER A 23 6.29 2.39 0.79
CA SER A 23 6.82 3.66 1.27
C SER A 23 6.81 4.68 0.13
N ASP A 24 6.87 5.95 0.49
CA ASP A 24 6.83 7.08 -0.45
C ASP A 24 7.74 8.20 0.07
N PHE A 25 7.86 9.30 -0.67
CA PHE A 25 8.56 10.49 -0.24
C PHE A 25 7.58 11.67 -0.10
N GLY A 26 7.69 12.38 1.01
CA GLY A 26 6.95 13.60 1.31
C GLY A 26 7.61 14.85 0.75
N GLY A 27 7.17 16.00 1.26
CA GLY A 27 7.80 17.28 0.95
C GLY A 27 9.30 17.25 1.25
N GLN A 28 10.09 17.86 0.36
CA GLN A 28 11.55 17.90 0.44
C GLN A 28 12.23 16.51 0.46
N GLY A 29 11.57 15.49 -0.09
CA GLY A 29 12.14 14.14 -0.17
C GLY A 29 12.19 13.41 1.18
N ALA A 30 11.46 13.88 2.20
CA ALA A 30 11.38 13.20 3.48
C ALA A 30 10.80 11.79 3.30
N ALA A 31 11.49 10.76 3.80
CA ALA A 31 10.98 9.39 3.70
C ALA A 31 9.68 9.24 4.49
N ILE A 32 8.66 8.67 3.86
CA ILE A 32 7.40 8.28 4.48
C ILE A 32 7.31 6.76 4.39
N HIS A 33 7.64 6.10 5.48
CA HIS A 33 7.50 4.65 5.57
C HIS A 33 6.04 4.28 5.78
N PHE A 34 5.66 3.11 5.25
CA PHE A 34 4.36 2.49 5.53
C PHE A 34 3.18 3.41 5.19
N LYS A 35 3.24 4.10 4.04
CA LYS A 35 2.19 5.02 3.59
C LYS A 35 0.98 4.26 3.02
N ALA A 36 1.22 3.06 2.50
CA ALA A 36 0.18 2.20 1.97
C ALA A 36 0.51 0.72 2.20
N TRP A 37 -0.51 -0.12 2.13
CA TRP A 37 -0.39 -1.58 2.06
C TRP A 37 -1.21 -2.08 0.88
N VAL A 38 -0.66 -3.05 0.16
CA VAL A 38 -1.31 -3.67 -1.00
C VAL A 38 -1.25 -5.18 -0.86
N CYS A 39 -2.30 -5.86 -1.31
CA CYS A 39 -2.27 -7.32 -1.42
C CYS A 39 -1.22 -7.76 -2.45
N SER A 40 -0.49 -8.82 -2.13
CA SER A 40 0.47 -9.43 -3.06
C SER A 40 -0.17 -10.32 -4.13
N SER A 41 -1.44 -10.71 -3.97
CA SER A 41 -2.14 -11.53 -4.97
C SER A 41 -2.55 -10.64 -6.16
N PRO A 42 -2.18 -10.99 -7.41
CA PRO A 42 -2.49 -10.20 -8.59
C PRO A 42 -3.99 -10.17 -8.93
N ASN A 43 -4.79 -11.03 -8.30
CA ASN A 43 -6.24 -11.10 -8.48
C ASN A 43 -7.00 -10.40 -7.34
N CYS A 44 -6.31 -9.70 -6.44
CA CYS A 44 -6.90 -9.04 -5.29
C CYS A 44 -6.49 -7.57 -5.23
N ASP A 45 -7.47 -6.67 -5.32
CA ASP A 45 -7.24 -5.22 -5.31
C ASP A 45 -7.25 -4.61 -3.91
N TYR A 46 -7.21 -5.45 -2.86
CA TYR A 46 -7.24 -4.98 -1.49
C TYR A 46 -6.05 -4.05 -1.19
N ASN A 47 -6.36 -2.84 -0.73
CA ASN A 47 -5.35 -1.87 -0.36
C ASN A 47 -5.80 -0.94 0.78
N LEU A 48 -4.82 -0.46 1.55
CA LEU A 48 -4.98 0.57 2.57
C LEU A 48 -4.01 1.71 2.25
N LYS A 49 -4.47 2.96 2.32
CA LYS A 49 -3.65 4.14 2.00
C LYS A 49 -3.86 5.21 3.07
N ILE A 50 -2.77 5.83 3.54
CA ILE A 50 -2.82 6.95 4.48
C ILE A 50 -2.64 8.27 3.71
N ARG A 51 -3.55 9.22 3.91
CA ARG A 51 -3.42 10.59 3.40
C ARG A 51 -3.75 11.57 4.52
N ASN A 52 -2.77 12.39 4.92
CA ASN A 52 -2.96 13.43 5.94
C ASN A 52 -3.60 12.95 7.26
N GLY A 53 -3.33 11.70 7.67
CA GLY A 53 -3.90 11.09 8.88
C GLY A 53 -5.16 10.27 8.65
N ASP A 54 -5.80 10.40 7.49
CA ASP A 54 -6.98 9.61 7.13
C ASP A 54 -6.57 8.27 6.48
N VAL A 55 -7.32 7.22 6.80
CA VAL A 55 -7.14 5.88 6.25
C VAL A 55 -8.20 5.62 5.19
N PHE A 56 -7.75 5.34 3.97
CA PHE A 56 -8.58 4.98 2.83
C PHE A 56 -8.44 3.48 2.58
N ARG A 57 -9.55 2.83 2.23
CA ARG A 57 -9.61 1.39 1.94
C ARG A 57 -10.11 1.16 0.52
N ASN A 58 -9.42 0.27 -0.21
CA ASN A 58 -9.77 -0.19 -1.55
C ASN A 58 -10.02 0.94 -2.56
N GLU A 59 -9.26 2.03 -2.43
CA GLU A 59 -9.26 3.10 -3.43
C GLU A 59 -8.67 2.57 -4.75
N PRO A 60 -9.21 3.00 -5.91
CA PRO A 60 -8.69 2.62 -7.22
C PRO A 60 -7.17 2.79 -7.30
N VAL A 61 -6.50 1.80 -7.89
CA VAL A 61 -5.07 1.86 -8.20
C VAL A 61 -4.94 2.35 -9.62
N MET A 62 -4.53 3.61 -9.78
CA MET A 62 -4.30 4.21 -11.09
C MET A 62 -2.96 3.73 -11.66
N ASN A 63 -2.87 3.58 -12.98
CA ASN A 63 -1.60 3.26 -13.62
C ASN A 63 -0.65 4.46 -13.49
N GLY A 64 0.61 4.20 -13.12
CA GLY A 64 1.65 5.23 -13.03
C GLY A 64 1.92 5.94 -14.36
N SER A 65 1.59 5.30 -15.50
CA SER A 65 1.65 5.93 -16.83
C SER A 65 0.58 7.01 -17.04
N ASP A 66 -0.53 6.96 -16.31
CA ASP A 66 -1.66 7.87 -16.50
C ASP A 66 -1.44 9.21 -15.78
N HIS A 67 -0.51 9.23 -14.82
CA HIS A 67 -0.01 10.46 -14.24
C HIS A 67 0.97 11.11 -15.23
N GLN A 68 0.47 12.06 -16.05
CA GLN A 68 1.38 13.04 -16.64
C GLN A 68 2.22 13.63 -15.51
N SER A 69 3.54 13.48 -15.58
CA SER A 69 4.42 14.07 -14.57
C SER A 69 4.05 15.54 -14.50
N ARG A 70 3.54 15.99 -13.35
CA ARG A 70 3.44 17.42 -13.09
C ARG A 70 4.87 17.91 -12.87
N TYR A 71 5.62 18.00 -13.95
CA TYR A 71 6.89 18.69 -13.97
C TYR A 71 6.56 20.11 -13.52
N ARG A 72 7.01 20.47 -12.32
CA ARG A 72 6.98 21.83 -11.82
C ARG A 72 8.27 22.49 -12.22
#